data_AF-A0A957BEL7-F1
#
_entry.id   AF-A0A957BEL7-F1
#
_cell.length_a   1.000
_cell.length_b   1.000
_cell.length_c   1.000
_cell.angle_alpha   90.00
_cell.angle_beta   90.00
_cell.angle_gamma   90.00
#
_symmetry.space_group_name_H-M   'P 1'
#
loop_
_entity.id
_entity.type
_entity.pdbx_description
1 polymer ?
#
loop_
_entity_poly.entity_id
_entity_poly.type
_entity_poly.pdbx_seq_one_letter_code
_entity_poly.pdbx_strand_id
1 'polypeptide(L)'
;MFIDSEQAAKIARSAITQTQREGDSLFAPWSAAVAGIPLLVSTVFKQPSYWLVPVNIQQQLIGFVRILGTGEVAAVGVYYRDPAHFKQTSPASASMTGAEAREVVEQTFQLDPGESVGAATFVHDGPIGREAWLVEIVRGEAATTWVFVTPAGMYERPAGSAMDGPGFLG
;
A
#
# COMPACT_ATOMS: atom_id res chain seq x y z
N MET A 1 5.03 18.70 -10.12
CA MET A 1 6.09 17.68 -10.15
C MET A 1 5.74 16.65 -9.10
N PHE A 2 5.80 15.36 -9.43
CA PHE A 2 5.55 14.28 -8.46
C PHE A 2 6.87 13.97 -7.76
N ILE A 3 6.89 13.95 -6.43
CA ILE A 3 8.12 13.69 -5.66
C ILE A 3 8.60 12.25 -5.84
N ASP A 4 9.91 12.05 -5.75
CA ASP A 4 10.51 10.71 -5.83
C ASP A 4 10.55 9.98 -4.47
N SER A 5 11.03 8.74 -4.49
CA SER A 5 11.13 7.90 -3.29
C SER A 5 12.11 8.44 -2.25
N GLU A 6 13.21 9.08 -2.66
CA GLU A 6 14.19 9.63 -1.71
C GLU A 6 13.59 10.82 -0.95
N GLN A 7 12.89 11.70 -1.69
CA GLN A 7 12.14 12.81 -1.13
C GLN A 7 11.05 12.31 -0.16
N ALA A 8 10.26 11.31 -0.57
CA ALA A 8 9.25 10.70 0.29
C ALA A 8 9.86 10.11 1.57
N ALA A 9 11.00 9.42 1.47
CA ALA A 9 11.70 8.86 2.64
C ALA A 9 12.17 9.95 3.60
N LYS A 10 12.69 11.08 3.08
CA LYS A 10 13.12 12.22 3.90
C LYS A 10 11.95 12.88 4.63
N ILE A 11 10.82 13.07 3.93
CA ILE A 11 9.60 13.64 4.50
C ILE A 11 9.05 12.71 5.59
N ALA A 12 8.98 11.40 5.34
CA ALA A 12 8.51 10.42 6.32
C ALA A 12 9.36 10.41 7.59
N ARG A 13 10.70 10.42 7.46
CA ARG A 13 11.59 10.52 8.64
C ARG A 13 11.30 11.77 9.46
N SER A 14 11.11 12.91 8.80
CA SER A 14 10.80 14.17 9.47
C SER A 14 9.45 14.11 10.19
N ALA A 15 8.43 13.52 9.56
CA ALA A 15 7.10 13.34 10.13
C ALA A 15 7.11 12.41 11.36
N ILE A 16 7.88 11.31 11.32
CA ILE A 16 8.05 10.40 12.46
C ILE A 16 8.70 11.13 13.64
N THR A 17 9.79 11.89 13.39
CA THR A 17 10.44 12.68 14.44
C THR A 17 9.52 13.74 15.03
N GLN A 18 8.70 14.38 14.21
CA GLN A 18 7.71 15.36 14.67
C GLN A 18 6.63 14.70 15.55
N THR A 19 6.09 13.56 15.11
CA THR A 19 5.08 12.78 15.85
C THR A 19 5.61 12.36 17.23
N GLN A 20 6.87 11.93 17.32
CA GLN A 20 7.53 11.60 18.59
C GLN A 20 7.61 12.79 19.56
N ARG A 21 7.76 14.02 19.04
CA ARG A 21 7.87 15.24 19.86
C ARG A 21 6.53 15.74 20.37
N GLU A 22 5.45 15.52 19.62
CA GLU A 22 4.10 15.94 20.00
C GLU A 22 3.60 15.19 21.24
N GLY A 23 4.14 13.99 21.51
CA GLY A 23 3.94 13.30 22.78
C GLY A 23 2.54 12.69 22.94
N ASP A 24 1.80 12.49 21.85
CA ASP A 24 0.55 11.74 21.88
C ASP A 24 0.82 10.30 22.32
N SER A 25 0.08 9.88 23.35
CA SER A 25 0.14 8.54 23.94
C SER A 25 -0.04 7.41 22.92
N LEU A 26 -0.84 7.63 21.86
CA LEU A 26 -1.05 6.66 20.79
C LEU A 26 0.27 6.32 20.08
N PHE A 27 1.18 7.29 19.98
CA PHE A 27 2.47 7.15 19.31
C PHE A 27 3.63 6.92 20.28
N ALA A 28 3.37 6.73 21.59
CA ALA A 28 4.43 6.49 22.58
C ALA A 28 5.44 5.38 22.21
N PRO A 29 5.06 4.26 21.55
CA PRO A 29 6.01 3.24 21.11
C PRO A 29 6.99 3.74 20.05
N TRP A 30 6.68 4.83 19.34
CA TRP A 30 7.44 5.27 18.18
C TRP A 30 8.82 5.82 18.51
N SER A 31 9.23 5.90 19.78
CA SER A 31 10.56 6.39 20.18
C SER A 31 11.73 5.68 19.48
N ALA A 32 11.56 4.40 19.11
CA ALA A 32 12.52 3.61 18.35
C ALA A 32 12.08 3.32 16.90
N ALA A 33 11.05 4.03 16.41
CA ALA A 33 10.51 3.81 15.08
C ALA A 33 11.42 4.35 13.97
N VAL A 34 11.44 3.63 12.86
CA VAL A 34 12.18 3.99 11.66
C VAL A 34 11.25 3.95 10.45
N ALA A 35 11.48 4.87 9.51
CA ALA A 35 10.83 4.83 8.21
C ALA A 35 11.35 3.61 7.42
N GLY A 36 10.42 2.84 6.85
CA GLY A 36 10.71 1.80 5.87
C GLY A 36 10.93 2.35 4.46
N ILE A 37 10.92 1.45 3.48
CA ILE A 37 11.06 1.80 2.06
C ILE A 37 9.74 2.39 1.57
N PRO A 38 9.73 3.60 0.96
CA PRO A 38 8.53 4.17 0.37
C PRO A 38 7.97 3.29 -0.76
N LEU A 39 6.67 3.03 -0.71
CA LEU A 39 5.92 2.32 -1.74
C LEU A 39 5.09 3.34 -2.52
N LEU A 40 5.27 3.34 -3.85
CA LEU A 40 4.41 4.15 -4.70
C LEU A 40 3.06 3.47 -4.81
N VAL A 41 2.03 4.13 -4.32
CA VAL A 41 0.64 3.73 -4.54
C VAL A 41 0.15 4.42 -5.81
N SER A 42 -0.31 3.62 -6.75
CA SER A 42 -0.91 4.10 -8.00
C SER A 42 -2.43 3.97 -8.00
N THR A 43 -3.09 4.58 -8.96
CA THR A 43 -4.45 4.22 -9.32
C THR A 43 -4.46 2.85 -10.00
N VAL A 44 -5.63 2.22 -10.12
CA VAL A 44 -5.79 0.97 -10.89
C VAL A 44 -5.39 1.12 -12.37
N PHE A 45 -5.33 2.34 -12.88
CA PHE A 45 -4.83 2.68 -14.23
C PHE A 45 -3.33 3.01 -14.24
N LYS A 46 -2.59 2.62 -13.20
CA LYS A 46 -1.12 2.78 -13.06
C LYS A 46 -0.63 4.23 -13.07
N GLN A 47 -1.51 5.19 -12.81
CA GLN A 47 -1.10 6.59 -12.61
C GLN A 47 -0.60 6.76 -11.17
N PRO A 48 0.56 7.41 -10.93
CA PRO A 48 1.06 7.70 -9.58
C PRO A 48 0.05 8.49 -8.75
N SER A 49 -0.21 8.08 -7.52
CA SER A 49 -1.20 8.72 -6.63
C SER A 49 -0.53 9.32 -5.38
N TYR A 50 0.11 8.48 -4.57
CA TYR A 50 0.81 8.91 -3.35
C TYR A 50 1.88 7.91 -2.94
N TRP A 51 2.76 8.32 -2.02
CA TRP A 51 3.71 7.43 -1.36
C TRP A 51 3.15 6.96 -0.03
N LEU A 52 3.23 5.65 0.22
CA LEU A 52 2.99 5.06 1.53
C LEU A 52 4.32 4.60 2.10
N VAL A 53 4.73 5.18 3.22
CA VAL A 53 5.99 4.84 3.89
C VAL A 53 5.69 4.04 5.15
N PRO A 54 6.08 2.76 5.20
CA PRO A 54 5.94 1.93 6.39
C PRO A 54 6.69 2.55 7.58
N VAL A 55 6.16 2.38 8.79
CA VAL A 55 6.85 2.75 10.04
C VAL A 55 7.08 1.48 10.85
N ASN A 56 8.35 1.20 11.18
CA ASN A 56 8.77 -0.06 11.78
C ASN A 56 9.51 0.13 13.11
N ILE A 57 9.39 -0.85 14.01
CA ILE A 57 10.26 -1.01 15.19
C ILE A 57 10.81 -2.43 15.16
N GLN A 58 12.14 -2.61 15.15
CA GLN A 58 12.76 -3.95 15.17
C GLN A 58 12.15 -4.90 14.11
N GLN A 59 11.95 -4.40 12.89
CA GLN A 59 11.30 -5.10 11.76
C GLN A 59 9.78 -5.36 11.91
N GLN A 60 9.16 -5.01 13.03
CA GLN A 60 7.71 -5.02 13.18
C GLN A 60 7.10 -3.79 12.52
N LEU A 61 6.15 -3.99 11.61
CA LEU A 61 5.34 -2.89 11.09
C LEU A 61 4.33 -2.42 12.14
N ILE A 62 4.33 -1.12 12.41
CA ILE A 62 3.53 -0.52 13.48
C ILE A 62 2.65 0.64 13.01
N GLY A 63 2.93 1.19 11.83
CA GLY A 63 2.19 2.31 11.28
C GLY A 63 2.66 2.69 9.89
N PHE A 64 2.25 3.88 9.46
CA PHE A 64 2.58 4.41 8.14
C PHE A 64 2.62 5.94 8.16
N VAL A 65 3.33 6.51 7.18
CA VAL A 65 3.20 7.90 6.77
C VAL A 65 2.71 7.91 5.32
N ARG A 66 1.61 8.62 5.06
CA ARG A 66 1.08 8.84 3.71
C ARG A 66 1.47 10.22 3.21
N ILE A 67 2.09 10.27 2.04
CA ILE A 67 2.66 11.50 1.47
C ILE A 67 2.12 11.67 0.05
N LEU A 68 1.46 12.79 -0.23
CA LEU A 68 0.94 13.09 -1.56
C LEU A 68 2.08 13.32 -2.55
N GLY A 69 1.79 13.24 -3.85
CA GLY A 69 2.76 13.54 -4.91
C GLY A 69 3.39 14.94 -4.82
N THR A 70 2.77 15.87 -4.08
CA THR A 70 3.28 17.23 -3.79
C THR A 70 4.33 17.27 -2.68
N GLY A 71 4.51 16.18 -1.92
CA GLY A 71 5.34 16.12 -0.73
C GLY A 71 4.61 16.48 0.57
N GLU A 72 3.32 16.78 0.51
CA GLU A 72 2.50 17.01 1.71
C GLU A 72 2.22 15.68 2.45
N VAL A 73 2.37 15.69 3.78
CA VAL A 73 1.98 14.56 4.63
C VAL A 73 0.46 14.59 4.80
N ALA A 74 -0.24 13.70 4.11
CA ALA A 74 -1.69 13.59 4.19
C ALA A 74 -2.17 12.84 5.44
N ALA A 75 -1.36 11.90 5.95
CA ALA A 75 -1.69 11.16 7.16
C ALA A 75 -0.46 10.55 7.82
N VAL A 76 -0.51 10.44 9.14
CA VAL A 76 0.35 9.57 9.95
C VAL A 76 -0.58 8.66 10.73
N GLY A 77 -0.38 7.34 10.64
CA GLY A 77 -1.33 6.36 11.21
C GLY A 77 -0.63 5.18 11.85
N VAL A 78 -1.37 4.49 12.72
CA VAL A 78 -0.93 3.28 13.44
C VAL A 78 -1.78 2.08 13.03
N TYR A 79 -1.21 0.88 13.17
CA TYR A 79 -1.93 -0.37 12.94
C TYR A 79 -2.44 -1.04 14.23
N TYR A 80 -2.28 -0.36 15.36
CA TYR A 80 -2.73 -0.80 16.68
C TYR A 80 -3.69 0.21 17.29
N ARG A 81 -4.58 -0.26 18.16
CA ARG A 81 -5.48 0.59 18.95
C ARG A 81 -4.91 0.90 20.33
N ASP A 82 -4.18 -0.05 20.89
CA ASP A 82 -3.52 0.07 22.18
C ASP A 82 -1.99 0.04 21.98
N PRO A 83 -1.28 1.13 22.31
CA PRO A 83 0.16 1.20 22.24
C PRO A 83 0.89 0.13 23.05
N ALA A 84 0.31 -0.40 24.13
CA ALA A 84 0.91 -1.49 24.90
C ALA A 84 0.97 -2.81 24.11
N HIS A 85 0.12 -2.95 23.10
CA HIS A 85 -0.05 -4.18 22.31
C HIS A 85 0.46 -4.04 20.87
N PHE A 86 1.28 -3.03 20.56
CA PHE A 86 1.78 -2.79 19.20
C PHE A 86 2.56 -3.96 18.59
N LYS A 87 3.15 -4.84 19.41
CA LYS A 87 3.86 -6.05 18.95
C LYS A 87 2.92 -7.19 18.56
N GLN A 88 1.65 -7.14 18.97
CA GLN A 88 0.66 -8.16 18.68
C GLN A 88 -0.09 -7.88 17.38
N THR A 89 0.03 -6.67 16.84
CA THR A 89 -0.56 -6.33 15.56
C THR A 89 0.32 -6.87 14.45
N SER A 90 -0.20 -7.83 13.69
CA SER A 90 0.34 -8.20 12.39
C SER A 90 -0.48 -7.47 11.32
N PRO A 91 -0.09 -6.26 10.90
CA PRO A 91 -0.77 -5.59 9.80
C PRO A 91 -0.48 -6.38 8.54
N ALA A 92 -1.45 -7.22 8.21
CA ALA A 92 -1.34 -8.16 7.12
C ALA A 92 -1.00 -7.44 5.79
N SER A 93 -1.37 -6.14 5.64
CA SER A 93 -1.24 -5.34 4.41
C SER A 93 0.15 -4.88 4.04
N ALA A 94 1.13 -4.96 4.94
CA ALA A 94 2.52 -4.64 4.56
C ALA A 94 3.53 -5.76 4.85
N SER A 95 3.04 -6.98 5.13
CA SER A 95 3.89 -8.17 5.07
C SER A 95 3.99 -8.77 3.67
N MET A 96 3.05 -8.45 2.77
CA MET A 96 3.03 -9.00 1.41
C MET A 96 3.75 -8.08 0.42
N THR A 97 4.71 -8.64 -0.29
CA THR A 97 5.44 -8.05 -1.42
C THR A 97 4.69 -8.26 -2.73
N GLY A 98 5.02 -7.47 -3.75
CA GLY A 98 4.46 -7.66 -5.08
C GLY A 98 4.83 -9.01 -5.72
N ALA A 99 5.99 -9.58 -5.37
CA ALA A 99 6.39 -10.91 -5.83
C ALA A 99 5.49 -12.00 -5.23
N GLU A 100 5.23 -11.94 -3.92
CA GLU A 100 4.31 -12.86 -3.25
C GLU A 100 2.88 -12.71 -3.78
N ALA A 101 2.41 -11.48 -4.00
CA ALA A 101 1.09 -11.24 -4.57
C ALA A 101 0.95 -11.87 -5.98
N ARG A 102 1.98 -11.72 -6.82
CA ARG A 102 2.02 -12.35 -8.14
C ARG A 102 2.01 -13.87 -8.04
N GLU A 103 2.84 -14.44 -7.16
CA GLU A 103 2.92 -15.89 -6.95
C GLU A 103 1.56 -16.47 -6.51
N VAL A 104 0.85 -15.78 -5.61
CA VAL A 104 -0.52 -16.17 -5.21
C VAL A 104 -1.45 -16.26 -6.41
N VAL A 105 -1.38 -15.32 -7.35
CA VAL A 105 -2.19 -15.36 -8.58
C VAL A 105 -1.77 -16.50 -9.49
N GLU A 106 -0.46 -16.72 -9.70
CA GLU A 106 0.07 -17.82 -10.50
C GLU A 106 -0.35 -19.20 -9.96
N GLN A 107 -0.46 -19.35 -8.64
CA GLN A 107 -0.87 -20.60 -8.00
C GLN A 107 -2.39 -20.80 -7.97
N THR A 108 -3.17 -19.71 -7.98
CA THR A 108 -4.62 -19.78 -7.82
C THR A 108 -5.36 -19.90 -9.16
N PHE A 109 -4.85 -19.25 -10.21
CA PHE A 109 -5.54 -19.19 -11.49
C PHE A 109 -5.03 -20.23 -12.47
N GLN A 110 -5.96 -20.99 -13.06
CA GLN A 110 -5.67 -21.80 -14.23
C GLN A 110 -5.74 -20.91 -15.47
N LEU A 111 -4.58 -20.65 -16.08
CA LEU A 111 -4.46 -19.78 -17.26
C LEU A 111 -4.87 -20.50 -18.54
N ASP A 112 -5.60 -19.79 -19.40
CA ASP A 112 -5.89 -20.27 -20.75
C ASP A 112 -4.63 -20.23 -21.64
N PRO A 113 -4.61 -20.99 -22.76
CA PRO A 113 -3.55 -20.85 -23.76
C PRO A 113 -3.38 -19.41 -24.25
N GLY A 114 -2.16 -18.87 -24.10
CA GLY A 114 -1.83 -17.50 -24.48
C GLY A 114 -2.03 -16.45 -23.38
N GLU A 115 -2.45 -16.86 -22.18
CA GLU A 115 -2.48 -16.01 -21.00
C GLU A 115 -1.19 -16.06 -20.19
N SER A 116 -0.91 -14.98 -19.49
CA SER A 116 0.23 -14.85 -18.58
C SER A 116 -0.10 -13.93 -17.41
N VAL A 117 0.60 -14.10 -16.29
CA VAL A 117 0.49 -13.22 -15.13
C VAL A 117 1.51 -12.09 -15.23
N GLY A 118 1.01 -10.86 -15.15
CA GLY A 118 1.79 -9.63 -15.17
C GLY A 118 2.56 -9.37 -13.87
N ALA A 119 3.32 -8.27 -13.84
CA ALA A 119 3.94 -7.81 -12.60
C ALA A 119 2.89 -7.19 -11.67
N ALA A 120 3.04 -7.39 -10.36
CA ALA A 120 2.20 -6.75 -9.37
C ALA A 120 2.52 -5.25 -9.27
N THR A 121 1.47 -4.43 -9.20
CA THR A 121 1.55 -2.99 -8.95
C THR A 121 0.80 -2.67 -7.67
N PHE A 122 1.39 -1.88 -6.77
CA PHE A 122 0.69 -1.47 -5.56
C PHE A 122 -0.27 -0.32 -5.89
N VAL A 123 -1.55 -0.53 -5.67
CA VAL A 123 -2.61 0.41 -6.05
C VAL A 123 -3.56 0.69 -4.91
N HIS A 124 -4.35 1.75 -5.03
CA HIS A 124 -5.59 1.89 -4.27
C HIS A 124 -6.79 1.63 -5.20
N ASP A 125 -7.75 0.85 -4.71
CA ASP A 125 -8.98 0.56 -5.44
C ASP A 125 -10.16 1.41 -4.91
N GLY A 126 -10.38 2.55 -5.59
CA GLY A 126 -11.35 3.57 -5.17
C GLY A 126 -10.74 4.58 -4.19
N PRO A 127 -11.35 4.85 -3.02
CA PRO A 127 -10.83 5.84 -2.07
C PRO A 127 -9.46 5.46 -1.49
N ILE A 128 -8.72 6.48 -1.06
CA ILE A 128 -7.45 6.32 -0.33
C ILE A 128 -7.68 5.44 0.91
N GLY A 129 -6.75 4.50 1.17
CA GLY A 129 -6.87 3.53 2.28
C GLY A 129 -7.43 2.17 1.88
N ARG A 130 -7.77 1.97 0.59
CA ARG A 130 -8.10 0.67 0.01
C ARG A 130 -6.94 0.13 -0.82
N GLU A 131 -5.77 0.02 -0.20
CA GLU A 131 -4.57 -0.46 -0.87
C GLU A 131 -4.59 -1.98 -1.15
N ALA A 132 -4.14 -2.38 -2.33
CA ALA A 132 -4.03 -3.76 -2.78
C ALA A 132 -2.88 -3.93 -3.78
N TRP A 133 -2.38 -5.15 -3.93
CA TRP A 133 -1.53 -5.50 -5.07
C TRP A 133 -2.42 -5.84 -6.26
N LEU A 134 -2.37 -5.03 -7.31
CA LEU A 134 -3.00 -5.33 -8.60
C LEU A 134 -2.05 -6.19 -9.44
N VAL A 135 -2.53 -7.35 -9.82
CA VAL A 135 -1.88 -8.28 -10.74
C VAL A 135 -2.79 -8.43 -11.94
N GLU A 136 -2.25 -8.30 -13.15
CA GLU A 136 -3.02 -8.44 -14.38
C GLU A 136 -2.84 -9.85 -14.95
N ILE A 137 -3.94 -10.50 -15.33
CA ILE A 137 -3.88 -11.62 -16.28
C ILE A 137 -3.94 -10.99 -17.67
N VAL A 138 -2.97 -11.34 -18.51
CA VAL A 138 -2.71 -10.69 -19.79
C VAL A 138 -2.81 -11.72 -20.90
N ARG A 139 -3.51 -11.38 -21.99
CA ARG A 139 -3.56 -12.16 -23.22
C ARG A 139 -3.05 -11.30 -24.37
N GLY A 140 -1.90 -11.69 -24.94
CA GLY A 140 -1.17 -10.82 -25.86
C GLY A 140 -0.65 -9.56 -25.14
N GLU A 141 -1.02 -8.37 -25.62
CA GLU A 141 -0.63 -7.08 -24.99
C GLU A 141 -1.73 -6.49 -24.09
N ALA A 142 -2.89 -7.14 -23.99
CA ALA A 142 -4.04 -6.61 -23.27
C ALA A 142 -4.26 -7.35 -21.95
N ALA A 143 -4.42 -6.60 -20.86
CA ALA A 143 -4.96 -7.14 -19.62
C ALA A 143 -6.42 -7.56 -19.86
N THR A 144 -6.76 -8.79 -19.51
CA THR A 144 -8.12 -9.34 -19.59
C THR A 144 -8.81 -9.28 -18.24
N THR A 145 -8.06 -9.62 -17.18
CA THR A 145 -8.55 -9.66 -15.80
C THR A 145 -7.61 -8.90 -14.88
N TRP A 146 -8.21 -8.10 -14.00
CA TRP A 146 -7.52 -7.48 -12.87
C TRP A 146 -7.79 -8.29 -11.62
N VAL A 147 -6.71 -8.75 -10.99
CA VAL A 147 -6.74 -9.51 -9.75
C VAL A 147 -6.13 -8.64 -8.65
N PHE A 148 -6.90 -8.40 -7.61
CA PHE A 148 -6.50 -7.59 -6.46
C PHE A 148 -6.19 -8.51 -5.30
N VAL A 149 -4.93 -8.54 -4.91
CA VAL A 149 -4.45 -9.35 -3.79
C VAL A 149 -4.29 -8.45 -2.59
N THR A 150 -5.02 -8.81 -1.53
CA THR A 150 -4.86 -8.24 -0.21
C THR A 150 -4.54 -9.38 0.75
N PRO A 151 -4.09 -9.06 1.96
CA PRO A 151 -3.86 -10.08 2.97
C PRO A 151 -5.15 -10.68 3.53
N ALA A 152 -6.26 -9.95 3.44
CA ALA A 152 -7.57 -10.42 3.86
C ALA A 152 -8.21 -11.36 2.83
N GLY A 153 -7.62 -11.45 1.64
CA GLY A 153 -8.12 -12.26 0.53
C GLY A 153 -7.91 -11.58 -0.81
N MET A 154 -8.45 -12.21 -1.84
CA MET A 154 -8.30 -11.82 -3.22
C MET A 154 -9.67 -11.63 -3.87
N TYR A 155 -9.75 -10.70 -4.81
CA TYR A 155 -10.93 -10.50 -5.66
C TYR A 155 -10.49 -10.10 -7.07
N GLU A 156 -11.38 -10.27 -8.04
CA GLU A 156 -11.09 -10.04 -9.45
C GLU A 156 -12.22 -9.28 -10.15
N ARG A 157 -11.88 -8.65 -11.27
CA ARG A 157 -12.86 -8.08 -12.21
C ARG A 157 -12.26 -7.93 -13.60
N PRO A 158 -13.07 -7.76 -14.66
CA PRO A 158 -12.56 -7.46 -15.98
C PRO A 158 -11.66 -6.22 -15.96
N ALA A 159 -10.54 -6.29 -16.67
CA ALA A 159 -9.63 -5.16 -16.79
C ALA A 159 -10.36 -3.92 -17.34
N GLY A 160 -10.04 -2.74 -16.78
CA GLY A 160 -10.68 -1.48 -17.15
C GLY A 160 -12.00 -1.17 -16.43
N SER A 161 -12.58 -2.12 -15.68
CA SER A 161 -13.77 -1.86 -14.88
C SER A 161 -13.38 -1.33 -13.50
N ALA A 162 -13.40 -0.02 -13.26
CA ALA A 162 -13.13 0.52 -11.91
C ALA A 162 -14.31 0.26 -10.95
N MET A 163 -14.04 0.08 -9.65
CA MET A 163 -15.08 0.14 -8.60
C MET A 163 -15.52 1.60 -8.43
N ASP A 164 -16.35 2.07 -9.36
CA ASP A 164 -17.03 3.36 -9.40
C ASP A 164 -16.14 4.63 -9.47
N GLY A 165 -16.47 5.50 -10.42
CA GLY A 165 -15.96 6.88 -10.53
C GLY A 165 -16.43 7.78 -9.38
N PRO A 166 -16.05 9.07 -9.36
CA PRO A 166 -16.01 9.91 -8.16
C PRO A 166 -17.41 10.08 -7.55
N GLY A 167 -17.62 9.49 -6.37
CA GLY A 167 -18.91 9.62 -5.70
C GLY A 167 -18.91 9.09 -4.29
N PHE A 168 -18.20 9.74 -3.37
CA PHE A 168 -18.53 9.72 -1.94
C PHE A 168 -18.03 11.01 -1.26
N LEU A 169 -18.78 12.10 -1.48
CA LEU A 169 -18.98 13.12 -0.45
C LEU A 169 -20.42 12.91 0.03
N GLY A 170 -20.54 12.31 1.21
CA GLY A 170 -21.77 12.20 1.99
C GLY A 170 -21.43 12.39 3.45
#